data_AF-A0A5U1UDK7-F1
#
_entry.id   AF-A0A5U1UDK7-F1
#
_cell.length_a   1.000
_cell.length_b   1.000
_cell.length_c   1.000
_cell.angle_alpha   90.00
_cell.angle_beta   90.00
_cell.angle_gamma   90.00
#
_symmetry.space_group_name_H-M   'P 1'
#
loop_
_entity.id
_entity.type
_entity.pdbx_description
1 polymer ?
#
loop_
_entity_poly.entity_id
_entity_poly.type
_entity_poly.pdbx_seq_one_letter_code
_entity_poly.pdbx_strand_id
1 'polypeptide(L)'
;MLRFSANLSMLFTEYDFLERFDKAALSGFRGVEFMFPYDNDIEVLKRKLRDNNLEHTLHNLPAGDWAAGERGIACIPGREEEFRDGVAAAIRYARALGNKKINCLVGKTPSGFSTTEIHDTLVENLRYAANMLAKEDILLLIEPINHFDMPGFHLTGTQQALALIKDIGSDNIKIQYDIYHM
;
A
#
# COMPACT_ATOMS: atom_id res chain seq x y z
N MET A 1 -14.78 1.27 -20.92
CA MET A 1 -15.45 2.02 -19.83
C MET A 1 -14.56 1.93 -18.60
N LEU A 2 -14.49 2.98 -17.77
CA LEU A 2 -13.72 2.94 -16.53
C LEU A 2 -14.30 1.91 -15.56
N ARG A 3 -13.44 1.25 -14.78
CA ARG A 3 -13.83 0.36 -13.68
C ARG A 3 -13.46 1.06 -12.37
N PHE A 4 -14.44 1.20 -11.47
CA PHE A 4 -14.24 1.85 -10.18
C PHE A 4 -14.12 0.83 -9.05
N SER A 5 -13.25 1.12 -8.10
CA SER A 5 -13.10 0.39 -6.85
C SER A 5 -13.55 1.27 -5.69
N ALA A 6 -14.32 0.74 -4.74
CA ALA A 6 -14.64 1.46 -3.52
C ALA A 6 -13.51 1.29 -2.51
N ASN A 7 -12.95 2.40 -2.03
CA ASN A 7 -11.98 2.37 -0.94
C ASN A 7 -12.72 2.28 0.41
N LEU A 8 -12.77 1.09 1.00
CA LEU A 8 -13.53 0.82 2.24
C LEU A 8 -12.88 1.41 3.49
N SER A 9 -11.66 1.95 3.38
CA SER A 9 -11.04 2.72 4.46
C SER A 9 -11.58 4.15 4.52
N MET A 10 -12.09 4.68 3.40
CA MET A 10 -12.59 6.05 3.28
C MET A 10 -14.11 6.13 3.08
N LEU A 11 -14.71 5.13 2.44
CA LEU A 11 -16.15 5.05 2.16
C LEU A 11 -16.85 4.10 3.12
N PHE A 12 -18.15 4.34 3.35
CA PHE A 12 -19.01 3.53 4.21
C PHE A 12 -18.52 3.46 5.67
N THR A 13 -17.85 4.51 6.14
CA THR A 13 -17.24 4.57 7.48
C THR A 13 -18.27 4.71 8.60
N GLU A 14 -19.54 4.95 8.25
CA GLU A 14 -20.69 4.84 9.14
C GLU A 14 -21.04 3.39 9.54
N TYR A 15 -20.38 2.39 8.94
CA TYR A 15 -20.51 0.97 9.26
C TYR A 15 -19.18 0.35 9.73
N ASP A 16 -19.29 -0.80 10.41
CA ASP A 16 -18.13 -1.61 10.77
C ASP A 16 -17.44 -2.15 9.51
N PHE A 17 -16.11 -2.33 9.56
CA PHE A 17 -15.29 -2.61 8.38
C PHE A 17 -15.81 -3.78 7.52
N LEU A 18 -16.19 -4.90 8.15
CA LEU A 18 -16.66 -6.09 7.43
C LEU A 18 -18.04 -5.89 6.77
N GLU A 19 -18.87 -4.97 7.28
CA GLU A 19 -20.17 -4.65 6.69
C GLU A 19 -20.03 -3.77 5.44
N ARG A 20 -18.91 -3.04 5.31
CA ARG A 20 -18.65 -2.13 4.17
C ARG A 20 -18.57 -2.86 2.83
N PHE A 21 -18.16 -4.12 2.83
CA PHE A 21 -18.18 -4.97 1.64
C PHE A 21 -19.61 -5.10 1.08
N ASP A 22 -20.58 -5.36 1.97
CA ASP A 22 -21.98 -5.52 1.60
C ASP A 22 -22.54 -4.19 1.05
N LYS A 23 -22.16 -3.06 1.66
CA LYS A 23 -22.55 -1.72 1.20
C LYS A 23 -21.97 -1.37 -0.16
N ALA A 24 -20.68 -1.63 -0.38
CA ALA A 24 -20.04 -1.38 -1.68
C ALA A 24 -20.71 -2.18 -2.80
N ALA A 25 -21.00 -3.46 -2.58
CA ALA A 25 -21.66 -4.30 -3.56
C ALA A 25 -23.09 -3.83 -3.87
N LEU A 26 -23.87 -3.47 -2.84
CA LEU A 26 -25.22 -2.91 -3.00
C LEU A 26 -25.21 -1.57 -3.75
N SER A 27 -24.16 -0.77 -3.60
CA SER A 27 -23.94 0.47 -4.36
C SER A 27 -23.45 0.24 -5.80
N GLY A 28 -23.32 -1.02 -6.24
CA GLY A 28 -22.98 -1.37 -7.62
C GLY A 28 -21.48 -1.50 -7.88
N PHE A 29 -20.61 -1.37 -6.88
CA PHE A 29 -19.19 -1.64 -7.06
C PHE A 29 -18.95 -3.12 -7.36
N ARG A 30 -17.84 -3.36 -8.06
CA ARG A 30 -17.33 -4.71 -8.38
C ARG A 30 -15.89 -4.89 -7.92
N GLY A 31 -15.22 -3.80 -7.55
CA GLY A 31 -13.89 -3.80 -6.94
C GLY A 31 -13.94 -3.10 -5.60
N VAL A 32 -13.12 -3.57 -4.66
CA VAL A 32 -12.85 -2.88 -3.40
C VAL A 32 -11.36 -2.85 -3.08
N GLU A 33 -10.94 -1.76 -2.47
CA GLU A 33 -9.62 -1.59 -1.86
C GLU A 33 -9.76 -1.11 -0.43
N PHE A 34 -8.70 -1.26 0.36
CA PHE A 34 -8.61 -0.77 1.72
C PHE A 34 -7.13 -0.78 2.13
N MET A 35 -6.77 0.08 3.09
CA MET A 35 -5.36 0.30 3.43
C MET A 35 -4.70 -0.95 4.01
N PHE A 36 -5.24 -1.50 5.10
CA PHE A 36 -4.54 -2.54 5.88
C PHE A 36 -5.47 -3.69 6.25
N PRO A 37 -5.27 -4.91 5.74
CA PRO A 37 -6.09 -6.07 6.10
C PRO A 37 -5.61 -6.82 7.34
N TYR A 38 -4.47 -6.46 7.92
CA TYR A 38 -3.67 -7.32 8.78
C TYR A 38 -4.30 -7.69 10.14
N ASP A 39 -5.25 -6.91 10.62
CA ASP A 39 -6.02 -7.22 11.84
C ASP A 39 -7.20 -8.16 11.60
N ASN A 40 -7.43 -8.56 10.34
CA ASN A 40 -8.54 -9.41 9.95
C ASN A 40 -8.05 -10.79 9.52
N ASP A 41 -8.84 -11.81 9.88
CA ASP A 41 -8.65 -13.15 9.36
C ASP A 41 -8.85 -13.17 7.83
N ILE A 42 -7.86 -13.71 7.12
CA ILE A 42 -7.86 -13.84 5.67
C ILE A 42 -9.11 -14.58 5.16
N GLU A 43 -9.55 -15.64 5.83
CA GLU A 43 -10.73 -16.42 5.41
C GLU A 43 -12.03 -15.66 5.60
N VAL A 44 -12.09 -14.75 6.58
CA VAL A 44 -13.24 -13.84 6.75
C VAL A 44 -13.28 -12.84 5.59
N LEU A 45 -12.15 -12.25 5.22
CA LEU A 45 -12.07 -11.33 4.08
C LEU A 45 -12.40 -12.02 2.75
N LYS A 46 -11.86 -13.21 2.51
CA LYS A 46 -12.18 -14.03 1.32
C LYS A 46 -13.68 -14.32 1.22
N ARG A 47 -14.31 -14.66 2.35
CA ARG A 47 -15.75 -14.89 2.42
C ARG A 47 -16.51 -13.62 2.05
N LYS A 48 -16.15 -12.47 2.63
CA LYS A 48 -16.80 -11.19 2.33
C LYS A 48 -16.66 -10.78 0.87
N LEU A 49 -15.50 -10.99 0.25
CA LEU A 49 -15.30 -10.74 -1.19
C LEU A 49 -16.17 -11.66 -2.05
N ARG A 50 -16.15 -12.98 -1.78
CA ARG A 50 -16.90 -13.98 -2.53
C ARG A 50 -18.41 -13.77 -2.42
N ASP A 51 -18.93 -13.64 -1.21
CA ASP A 51 -20.37 -13.55 -0.94
C ASP A 51 -20.98 -12.28 -1.56
N ASN A 52 -20.17 -11.25 -1.78
CA ASN A 52 -20.56 -10.00 -2.43
C ASN A 52 -20.16 -9.89 -3.91
N ASN A 53 -19.50 -10.92 -4.48
CA ASN A 53 -18.95 -10.89 -5.84
C ASN A 53 -18.07 -9.66 -6.10
N LEU A 54 -17.17 -9.37 -5.15
CA LEU A 54 -16.23 -8.25 -5.21
C LEU A 54 -14.81 -8.75 -5.50
N GLU A 55 -14.10 -8.04 -6.37
CA GLU A 55 -12.67 -8.19 -6.60
C GLU A 55 -11.90 -7.32 -5.59
N HIS A 56 -10.92 -7.88 -4.90
CA HIS A 56 -9.98 -7.05 -4.15
C HIS A 56 -8.96 -6.43 -5.12
N THR A 57 -8.85 -5.11 -5.16
CA THR A 57 -8.03 -4.43 -6.17
C THR A 57 -6.66 -4.00 -5.66
N LEU A 58 -6.56 -3.65 -4.37
CA LEU A 58 -5.36 -3.06 -3.77
C LEU A 58 -5.44 -3.08 -2.25
N HIS A 59 -4.30 -3.32 -1.59
CA HIS A 59 -4.03 -2.90 -0.22
C HIS A 59 -2.56 -2.44 -0.08
N ASN A 60 -2.24 -1.83 1.05
CA ASN A 60 -0.89 -1.33 1.34
C ASN A 60 -0.07 -2.39 2.10
N LEU A 61 1.26 -2.31 2.01
CA LEU A 61 2.18 -2.93 2.98
C LEU A 61 1.87 -2.47 4.42
N PRO A 62 2.28 -3.22 5.46
CA PRO A 62 2.21 -2.73 6.83
C PRO A 62 2.94 -1.40 6.99
N ALA A 63 2.33 -0.48 7.73
CA ALA A 63 2.77 0.92 7.80
C ALA A 63 3.50 1.28 9.12
N GLY A 64 3.94 0.28 9.87
CA GLY A 64 4.50 0.45 11.22
C GLY A 64 3.43 0.79 12.25
N ASP A 65 3.80 1.52 13.30
CA ASP A 65 2.90 1.98 14.35
C ASP A 65 2.12 3.21 13.89
N TRP A 66 0.97 2.95 13.24
CA TRP A 66 0.09 4.00 12.75
C TRP A 66 -0.42 4.92 13.87
N ALA A 67 -0.61 4.38 15.08
CA ALA A 67 -1.11 5.12 16.24
C ALA A 67 -0.03 6.06 16.83
N ALA A 68 1.24 5.64 16.80
CA ALA A 68 2.39 6.49 17.14
C ALA A 68 2.73 7.53 16.06
N GLY A 69 2.00 7.53 14.93
CA GLY A 69 2.13 8.54 13.88
C GLY A 69 2.99 8.13 12.69
N GLU A 70 3.43 6.87 12.64
CA GLU A 70 4.11 6.29 11.48
C GLU A 70 3.14 6.15 10.31
N ARG A 71 3.68 6.21 9.09
CA ARG A 71 2.89 6.19 7.85
C ARG A 71 3.61 5.37 6.79
N GLY A 72 4.19 4.24 7.20
CA GLY A 72 5.19 3.52 6.43
C GLY A 72 6.57 3.61 7.05
N ILE A 73 7.37 2.57 6.81
CA ILE A 73 8.71 2.40 7.41
C ILE A 73 9.79 2.16 6.36
N ALA A 74 9.47 2.21 5.07
CA ALA A 74 10.39 1.86 4.00
C ALA A 74 11.64 2.75 3.94
N CYS A 75 11.51 4.02 4.34
CA CYS A 75 12.61 4.99 4.40
C CYS A 75 13.26 5.12 5.79
N ILE A 76 13.01 4.20 6.73
CA ILE A 76 13.55 4.26 8.11
C ILE A 76 14.76 3.30 8.22
N PRO A 77 16.00 3.82 8.30
CA PRO A 77 17.18 2.96 8.49
C PRO A 77 17.11 2.16 9.79
N GLY A 78 17.54 0.90 9.75
CA GLY A 78 17.55 -0.02 10.90
C GLY A 78 16.24 -0.79 11.12
N ARG A 79 15.23 -0.63 10.24
CA ARG A 79 13.95 -1.39 10.28
C ARG A 79 13.74 -2.26 9.03
N GLU A 80 14.81 -2.62 8.33
CA GLU A 80 14.75 -3.36 7.08
C GLU A 80 14.17 -4.77 7.27
N GLU A 81 14.50 -5.45 8.38
CA GLU A 81 13.95 -6.78 8.67
C GLU A 81 12.44 -6.74 8.87
N GLU A 82 11.95 -5.77 9.66
CA GLU A 82 10.52 -5.57 9.87
C GLU A 82 9.80 -5.23 8.54
N PHE A 83 10.41 -4.38 7.71
CA PHE A 83 9.89 -4.09 6.39
C PHE A 83 9.78 -5.36 5.52
N ARG A 84 10.79 -6.23 5.54
CA ARG A 84 10.82 -7.50 4.79
C ARG A 84 9.75 -8.47 5.28
N ASP A 85 9.53 -8.55 6.59
CA ASP A 85 8.43 -9.32 7.18
C ASP A 85 7.07 -8.78 6.73
N GLY A 86 6.93 -7.46 6.66
CA GLY A 86 5.74 -6.80 6.15
C GLY A 86 5.47 -7.11 4.66
N VAL A 87 6.51 -7.15 3.83
CA VAL A 87 6.40 -7.60 2.43
C VAL A 87 5.90 -9.04 2.36
N ALA A 88 6.45 -9.94 3.19
CA ALA A 88 5.98 -11.32 3.24
C ALA A 88 4.51 -11.41 3.69
N ALA A 89 4.09 -10.61 4.66
CA ALA A 89 2.70 -10.54 5.10
C ALA A 89 1.76 -10.06 3.99
N ALA A 90 2.11 -8.98 3.31
CA ALA A 90 1.32 -8.45 2.20
C ALA A 90 1.18 -9.47 1.06
N ILE A 91 2.24 -10.18 0.70
CA ILE A 91 2.18 -11.27 -0.28
C ILE A 91 1.19 -12.36 0.16
N ARG A 92 1.21 -12.80 1.42
CA ARG A 92 0.27 -13.81 1.93
C ARG A 92 -1.18 -13.35 1.77
N TYR A 93 -1.50 -12.12 2.16
CA TYR A 93 -2.84 -11.56 1.98
C TYR A 93 -3.19 -11.43 0.50
N ALA A 94 -2.29 -10.90 -0.33
CA ALA A 94 -2.56 -10.68 -1.74
C ALA A 94 -2.85 -11.97 -2.51
N ARG A 95 -2.08 -13.03 -2.24
CA ARG A 95 -2.34 -14.36 -2.81
C ARG A 95 -3.71 -14.90 -2.42
N ALA A 96 -4.10 -14.71 -1.16
CA ALA A 96 -5.33 -15.26 -0.63
C ALA A 96 -6.57 -14.47 -1.09
N LEU A 97 -6.45 -13.14 -1.22
CA LEU A 97 -7.52 -12.24 -1.63
C LEU A 97 -7.60 -12.05 -3.16
N GLY A 98 -6.54 -12.42 -3.88
CA GLY A 98 -6.49 -12.43 -5.34
C GLY A 98 -6.10 -11.10 -5.99
N ASN A 99 -5.71 -10.07 -5.23
CA ASN A 99 -5.25 -8.81 -5.81
C ASN A 99 -3.84 -8.93 -6.39
N LYS A 100 -3.58 -8.14 -7.44
CA LYS A 100 -2.32 -8.16 -8.21
C LYS A 100 -1.48 -6.90 -8.06
N LYS A 101 -1.86 -6.04 -7.11
CA LYS A 101 -1.20 -4.77 -6.82
C LYS A 101 -1.10 -4.58 -5.31
N ILE A 102 0.06 -4.14 -4.83
CA ILE A 102 0.28 -3.75 -3.43
C ILE A 102 0.95 -2.38 -3.43
N ASN A 103 0.47 -1.46 -2.60
CA ASN A 103 1.07 -0.14 -2.44
C ASN A 103 2.03 -0.09 -1.25
N CYS A 104 3.12 0.65 -1.37
CA CYS A 104 4.03 0.95 -0.28
C CYS A 104 3.93 2.44 0.05
N LEU A 105 3.31 2.75 1.19
CA LEU A 105 3.51 4.05 1.84
C LEU A 105 4.96 4.08 2.33
N VAL A 106 5.78 4.97 1.75
CA VAL A 106 7.23 4.93 1.97
C VAL A 106 7.63 5.37 3.39
N GLY A 107 6.78 6.14 4.05
CA GLY A 107 7.02 6.67 5.40
C GLY A 107 7.27 8.18 5.42
N LYS A 108 7.26 8.73 6.65
CA LYS A 108 7.72 10.10 6.91
C LYS A 108 9.25 10.12 6.94
N THR A 109 9.85 11.24 6.52
CA THR A 109 11.31 11.41 6.60
C THR A 109 11.75 11.28 8.07
N PRO A 110 12.54 10.27 8.43
CA PRO A 110 12.98 10.09 9.82
C PRO A 110 14.02 11.13 10.20
N SER A 111 14.08 11.45 11.50
CA SER A 111 15.13 12.30 12.07
C SER A 111 16.33 11.46 12.52
N GLY A 112 17.49 12.10 12.67
CA GLY A 112 18.70 11.45 13.20
C GLY A 112 19.53 10.66 12.19
N PHE A 113 19.11 10.63 10.91
CA PHE A 113 19.84 10.00 9.81
C PHE A 113 20.20 11.03 8.75
N SER A 114 21.29 10.77 8.02
CA SER A 114 21.63 11.57 6.84
C SER A 114 20.66 11.30 5.69
N THR A 115 20.53 12.27 4.77
CA THR A 115 19.70 12.11 3.57
C THR A 115 20.12 10.89 2.74
N THR A 116 21.42 10.59 2.67
CA THR A 116 21.95 9.43 1.95
C THR A 116 21.50 8.12 2.60
N GLU A 117 21.60 7.98 3.92
CA GLU A 117 21.15 6.77 4.63
C GLU A 117 19.66 6.50 4.42
N ILE A 118 18.83 7.55 4.49
CA ILE A 118 17.38 7.46 4.25
C ILE A 118 17.10 7.02 2.81
N HIS A 119 17.76 7.64 1.84
CA HIS A 119 17.56 7.35 0.42
C HIS A 119 18.01 5.93 0.08
N ASP A 120 19.20 5.52 0.51
CA ASP A 120 19.75 4.18 0.26
C ASP A 120 18.86 3.10 0.88
N THR A 121 18.40 3.32 2.12
CA THR A 121 17.45 2.42 2.79
C THR A 121 16.16 2.28 1.99
N LEU A 122 15.59 3.40 1.55
CA LEU A 122 14.34 3.41 0.77
C LEU A 122 14.51 2.66 -0.56
N VAL A 123 15.61 2.91 -1.28
CA VAL A 123 15.91 2.25 -2.55
C VAL A 123 16.08 0.75 -2.36
N GLU A 124 16.87 0.31 -1.38
CA GLU A 124 17.09 -1.12 -1.12
C GLU A 124 15.81 -1.84 -0.68
N ASN A 125 15.01 -1.22 0.20
CA ASN A 125 13.74 -1.78 0.64
C ASN A 125 12.74 -1.91 -0.52
N LEU A 126 12.56 -0.86 -1.32
CA LEU A 126 11.65 -0.92 -2.46
C LEU A 126 12.14 -1.88 -3.56
N ARG A 127 13.46 -1.99 -3.77
CA ARG A 127 14.03 -2.99 -4.68
C ARG A 127 13.77 -4.41 -4.19
N TYR A 128 13.94 -4.66 -2.89
CA TYR A 128 13.59 -5.94 -2.27
C TYR A 128 12.10 -6.25 -2.46
N ALA A 129 11.22 -5.31 -2.12
CA ALA A 129 9.77 -5.49 -2.24
C ALA A 129 9.36 -5.79 -3.69
N ALA A 130 9.86 -5.00 -4.66
CA ALA A 130 9.57 -5.19 -6.07
C ALA A 130 10.00 -6.58 -6.56
N ASN A 131 11.19 -7.06 -6.16
CA ASN A 131 11.70 -8.38 -6.51
C ASN A 131 10.89 -9.53 -5.89
N MET A 132 10.44 -9.37 -4.65
CA MET A 132 9.64 -10.40 -3.97
C MET A 132 8.22 -10.46 -4.52
N LEU A 133 7.59 -9.32 -4.77
CA LEU A 133 6.26 -9.24 -5.37
C LEU A 133 6.25 -9.74 -6.81
N ALA A 134 7.33 -9.49 -7.58
CA ALA A 134 7.47 -9.97 -8.96
C ALA A 134 7.41 -11.51 -9.05
N LYS A 135 8.00 -12.22 -8.08
CA LYS A 135 7.97 -13.70 -8.03
C LYS A 135 6.55 -14.26 -7.88
N GLU A 136 5.62 -13.45 -7.41
CA GLU A 136 4.23 -13.80 -7.16
C GLU A 136 3.27 -13.18 -8.19
N ASP A 137 3.81 -12.55 -9.24
CA ASP A 137 3.06 -11.80 -10.24
C ASP A 137 2.17 -10.72 -9.58
N ILE A 138 2.76 -9.98 -8.65
CA ILE A 138 2.14 -8.84 -7.97
C ILE A 138 2.98 -7.60 -8.28
N LEU A 139 2.32 -6.52 -8.71
CA LEU A 139 2.96 -5.25 -8.98
C LEU A 139 3.11 -4.42 -7.69
N LEU A 140 4.32 -3.92 -7.43
CA LEU A 140 4.54 -2.92 -6.41
C LEU A 140 4.12 -1.53 -6.91
N LEU A 141 3.39 -0.80 -6.09
CA LEU A 141 3.09 0.61 -6.29
C LEU A 141 3.76 1.44 -5.21
N ILE A 142 4.15 2.67 -5.57
CA ILE A 142 4.48 3.74 -4.64
C ILE A 142 3.58 4.93 -4.92
N GLU A 143 3.16 5.60 -3.87
CA GLU A 143 2.18 6.68 -3.93
C GLU A 143 2.80 7.96 -3.36
N PRO A 144 2.95 9.02 -4.18
CA PRO A 144 3.26 10.32 -3.65
C PRO A 144 2.04 10.91 -2.93
N ILE A 145 2.24 11.44 -1.72
CA ILE A 145 1.16 11.99 -0.88
C ILE A 145 1.40 13.49 -0.67
N ASN A 146 0.32 14.28 -0.68
CA ASN A 146 0.42 15.72 -0.44
C ASN A 146 0.90 16.04 1.00
N HIS A 147 1.50 17.21 1.16
CA HIS A 147 1.99 17.67 2.47
C HIS A 147 0.89 18.13 3.43
N PHE A 148 -0.35 18.28 2.99
CA PHE A 148 -1.46 18.77 3.81
C PHE A 148 -2.01 17.65 4.69
N ASP A 149 -2.30 16.49 4.10
CA ASP A 149 -2.85 15.33 4.82
C ASP A 149 -1.75 14.53 5.53
N MET A 150 -0.54 14.52 4.98
CA MET A 150 0.58 13.81 5.56
C MET A 150 1.85 14.69 5.65
N PRO A 151 1.86 15.69 6.56
CA PRO A 151 3.04 16.51 6.79
C PRO A 151 4.28 15.65 7.10
N GLY A 152 5.38 15.97 6.43
CA GLY A 152 6.65 15.26 6.56
C GLY A 152 6.73 13.92 5.83
N PHE A 153 5.73 13.52 5.04
CA PHE A 153 5.83 12.35 4.18
C PHE A 153 6.99 12.49 3.19
N HIS A 154 7.74 11.40 2.97
CA HIS A 154 9.02 11.47 2.27
C HIS A 154 8.87 11.63 0.76
N LEU A 155 7.83 11.04 0.17
CA LEU A 155 7.59 11.03 -1.28
C LEU A 155 6.32 11.83 -1.60
N THR A 156 6.44 13.02 -2.19
CA THR A 156 5.29 13.94 -2.32
C THR A 156 4.99 14.41 -3.74
N GLY A 157 5.83 14.09 -4.71
CA GLY A 157 5.61 14.47 -6.10
C GLY A 157 5.89 13.37 -7.12
N THR A 158 5.21 13.46 -8.26
CA THR A 158 5.40 12.52 -9.39
C THR A 158 6.83 12.50 -9.91
N GLN A 159 7.51 13.67 -10.04
CA GLN A 159 8.90 13.72 -10.50
C GLN A 159 9.85 13.00 -9.54
N GLN A 160 9.64 13.16 -8.23
CA GLN A 160 10.40 12.47 -7.20
C GLN A 160 10.19 10.94 -7.29
N ALA A 161 8.95 10.50 -7.51
CA ALA A 161 8.65 9.08 -7.67
C ALA A 161 9.27 8.47 -8.93
N LEU A 162 9.30 9.20 -10.04
CA LEU A 162 9.97 8.77 -11.27
C LEU A 162 11.49 8.65 -11.07
N ALA A 163 12.11 9.59 -10.37
CA ALA A 163 13.53 9.52 -10.01
C ALA A 163 13.80 8.30 -9.12
N LEU A 164 12.99 8.10 -8.07
CA LEU A 164 13.11 6.95 -7.18
C LEU A 164 12.97 5.61 -7.91
N ILE A 165 12.00 5.47 -8.82
CA ILE A 165 11.83 4.25 -9.65
C ILE A 165 13.08 4.00 -10.51
N LYS A 166 13.70 5.05 -11.05
CA LYS A 166 14.94 4.95 -11.82
C LYS A 166 16.09 4.44 -10.94
N ASP A 167 16.23 4.95 -9.72
CA ASP A 167 17.29 4.56 -8.78
C ASP A 167 17.12 3.12 -8.27
N ILE A 168 15.87 2.66 -8.13
CA ILE A 168 15.54 1.27 -7.78
C ILE A 168 15.96 0.30 -8.89
N GLY A 169 15.79 0.70 -10.15
CA GLY A 169 16.20 -0.09 -11.31
C GLY A 169 15.39 -1.37 -11.52
N SER A 170 14.10 -1.38 -11.14
CA SER A 170 13.19 -2.52 -11.29
C SER A 170 12.02 -2.20 -12.22
N ASP A 171 11.62 -3.18 -13.04
CA ASP A 171 10.45 -3.06 -13.91
C ASP A 171 9.12 -3.31 -13.17
N ASN A 172 9.17 -3.97 -12.01
CA ASN A 172 8.01 -4.36 -11.20
C ASN A 172 7.63 -3.31 -10.13
N ILE A 173 7.82 -2.03 -10.45
CA ILE A 173 7.38 -0.92 -9.60
C ILE A 173 6.79 0.18 -10.48
N LYS A 174 5.64 0.74 -10.07
CA LYS A 174 4.96 1.86 -10.76
C LYS A 174 4.44 2.87 -9.75
N ILE A 175 4.00 4.02 -10.26
CA ILE A 175 3.33 5.06 -9.47
C ILE A 175 1.86 4.70 -9.32
N GLN A 176 1.35 4.70 -8.10
CA GLN A 176 -0.06 4.86 -7.82
C GLN A 176 -0.40 6.35 -7.93
N TYR A 177 -1.13 6.70 -8.98
CA TYR A 177 -1.44 8.09 -9.29
C TYR A 177 -2.79 8.47 -8.69
N ASP A 178 -2.78 8.93 -7.43
CA ASP A 178 -3.93 9.60 -6.85
C ASP A 178 -3.92 11.09 -7.26
N ILE A 179 -4.92 11.46 -8.06
CA ILE A 179 -5.09 12.82 -8.60
C ILE A 179 -5.29 13.87 -7.50
N TYR A 180 -5.77 13.49 -6.32
CA TYR A 180 -6.01 14.41 -5.21
C TYR A 180 -4.71 14.90 -4.57
N HIS A 181 -3.64 14.10 -4.64
CA HIS A 181 -2.36 14.45 -4.04
C HIS A 181 -1.46 15.31 -4.94
N MET A 182 -1.82 15.49 -6.21
CA MET A 182 -0.98 16.13 -7.23
C MET A 182 -1.23 17.62 -7.42
#